data_AF-A0A2V1H0P7-F1
#
_entry.id   AF-A0A2V1H0P7-F1
#
_cell.length_a   1.000
_cell.length_b   1.000
_cell.length_c   1.000
_cell.angle_alpha   90.00
_cell.angle_beta   90.00
_cell.angle_gamma   90.00
#
_symmetry.space_group_name_H-M   'P 1'
#
loop_
_entity.id
_entity.type
_entity.pdbx_description
1 polymer ?
#
loop_
_entity_poly.entity_id
_entity_poly.type
_entity_poly.pdbx_seq_one_letter_code
_entity_poly.pdbx_strand_id
1 'polypeptide(L)'
;MTCHCKVEDLDPVTVVVSYRIKSEQMDAFNLWSKKIAQVANQFPGHQGTNIIPSQAPVSKKSSREITTIFRFNNHLNLAVWEESLQRAEMLEQLQPLIDQVPVYQKYDGVDFWFDLPDHSVKRPAKYKMAILSLFAIYPQILFIPPLLDHWLQGYDRYFVVFISCICTALLMTWVAMPLMARVFDFWLYPEK
;
A
#
# COMPACT_ATOMS: atom_id res chain seq x y z
N MET A 1 -19.78 33.13 -3.69
CA MET A 1 -18.72 32.43 -2.93
C MET A 1 -19.03 30.94 -3.04
N THR A 2 -18.60 30.31 -4.14
CA THR A 2 -18.78 28.87 -4.37
C THR A 2 -17.60 28.14 -3.72
N CYS A 3 -17.85 27.48 -2.59
CA CYS A 3 -16.88 26.56 -2.00
C CYS A 3 -16.66 25.41 -2.98
N HIS A 4 -15.51 25.41 -3.65
CA HIS A 4 -15.00 24.23 -4.34
C HIS A 4 -14.59 23.21 -3.27
N CYS A 5 -15.50 22.33 -2.86
CA CYS A 5 -15.11 21.06 -2.25
C CYS A 5 -14.30 20.30 -3.30
N LYS A 6 -13.03 20.04 -3.00
CA LYS A 6 -12.14 19.35 -3.92
C LYS A 6 -12.63 17.90 -3.97
N VAL A 7 -12.78 17.32 -5.16
CA VAL A 7 -13.31 15.94 -5.31
C VAL A 7 -12.46 14.92 -4.51
N GLU A 8 -11.17 15.23 -4.32
CA GLU A 8 -10.24 14.50 -3.44
C GLU A 8 -10.73 14.36 -1.99
N ASP A 9 -11.58 15.27 -1.48
CA ASP A 9 -12.03 15.28 -0.09
C ASP A 9 -13.04 14.18 0.25
N LEU A 10 -13.60 13.51 -0.75
CA LEU A 10 -14.64 12.47 -0.60
C LEU A 10 -14.10 11.04 -0.79
N ASP A 11 -12.86 10.89 -1.24
CA ASP A 11 -12.27 9.59 -1.53
C ASP A 11 -11.79 8.88 -0.24
N PRO A 12 -11.96 7.55 -0.13
CA PRO A 12 -11.45 6.78 0.99
C PRO A 12 -9.94 6.95 1.15
N VAL A 13 -9.53 7.13 2.40
CA VAL A 13 -8.13 7.35 2.77
C VAL A 13 -7.69 6.31 3.79
N THR A 14 -6.52 5.75 3.59
CA THR A 14 -5.87 4.80 4.49
C THR A 14 -4.59 5.41 5.04
N VAL A 15 -4.43 5.40 6.35
CA VAL A 15 -3.23 5.85 7.04
C VAL A 15 -2.52 4.66 7.65
N VAL A 16 -1.30 4.41 7.21
CA VAL A 16 -0.40 3.39 7.72
C VAL A 16 0.63 4.06 8.62
N VAL A 17 0.80 3.53 9.81
CA VAL A 17 1.75 4.03 10.81
C VAL A 17 2.65 2.90 11.26
N SER A 18 3.95 3.05 11.04
CA SER A 18 4.95 2.07 11.46
C SER A 18 5.63 2.54 12.74
N TYR A 19 5.59 1.70 13.77
CA TYR A 19 6.18 1.94 15.08
C TYR A 19 7.37 1.00 15.30
N ARG A 20 8.39 1.51 15.97
CA ARG A 20 9.49 0.69 16.50
C ARG A 20 9.42 0.69 18.02
N ILE A 21 9.09 -0.47 18.60
CA ILE A 21 8.74 -0.59 20.02
C ILE A 21 9.97 -0.90 20.88
N LYS A 22 10.08 -0.28 22.05
CA LYS A 22 11.07 -0.65 23.08
C LYS A 22 10.84 -2.10 23.51
N SER A 23 11.92 -2.86 23.68
CA SER A 23 11.82 -4.32 23.95
C SER A 23 10.96 -4.66 25.17
N GLU A 24 10.99 -3.83 26.21
CA GLU A 24 10.26 -4.05 27.47
C GLU A 24 8.83 -3.48 27.47
N GLN A 25 8.47 -2.73 26.43
CA GLN A 25 7.20 -1.99 26.36
C GLN A 25 6.19 -2.64 25.42
N MET A 26 6.46 -3.87 24.94
CA MET A 26 5.58 -4.56 24.00
C MET A 26 4.16 -4.74 24.55
N ASP A 27 4.03 -5.16 25.80
CA ASP A 27 2.71 -5.36 26.43
C ASP A 27 1.96 -4.04 26.64
N ALA A 28 2.68 -2.99 27.08
CA ALA A 28 2.12 -1.65 27.22
C ALA A 28 1.66 -1.09 25.86
N PHE A 29 2.45 -1.32 24.80
CA PHE A 29 2.08 -0.98 23.43
C PHE A 29 0.85 -1.76 22.95
N ASN A 30 0.74 -3.04 23.26
CA ASN A 30 -0.43 -3.86 22.92
C ASN A 30 -1.73 -3.36 23.59
N LEU A 31 -1.63 -2.86 24.82
CA LEU A 31 -2.77 -2.23 25.50
C LEU A 31 -3.11 -0.88 24.87
N TRP A 32 -2.09 -0.06 24.62
CA TRP A 32 -2.24 1.23 23.95
C TRP A 32 -2.85 1.09 22.55
N SER A 33 -2.41 0.11 21.76
CA SER A 33 -2.85 -0.11 20.38
C SER A 33 -4.32 -0.55 20.31
N LYS A 34 -4.77 -1.38 21.27
CA LYS A 34 -6.19 -1.70 21.46
C LYS A 34 -7.01 -0.47 21.81
N LYS A 35 -6.50 0.36 22.73
CA LYS A 35 -7.20 1.58 23.17
C LYS A 35 -7.33 2.59 22.02
N ILE A 36 -6.27 2.86 21.26
CA ILE A 36 -6.35 3.82 20.14
C ILE A 36 -7.27 3.30 19.03
N ALA A 37 -7.30 1.99 18.79
CA ALA A 37 -8.26 1.39 17.86
C ALA A 37 -9.71 1.57 18.31
N GLN A 38 -10.00 1.38 19.61
CA GLN A 38 -11.32 1.63 20.18
C GLN A 38 -11.75 3.09 20.09
N VAL A 39 -10.83 4.02 20.40
CA VAL A 39 -11.09 5.46 20.29
C VAL A 39 -11.33 5.84 18.82
N ALA A 40 -10.48 5.41 17.90
CA ALA A 40 -10.63 5.70 16.47
C ALA A 40 -11.97 5.18 15.91
N ASN A 41 -12.45 4.04 16.40
CA ASN A 41 -13.75 3.46 15.99
C ASN A 41 -14.97 4.32 16.40
N GLN A 42 -14.80 5.29 17.30
CA GLN A 42 -15.86 6.23 17.68
C GLN A 42 -15.92 7.45 16.75
N PHE A 43 -14.92 7.64 15.90
CA PHE A 43 -14.86 8.80 15.00
C PHE A 43 -15.71 8.54 13.75
N PRO A 44 -16.42 9.58 13.25
CA PRO A 44 -17.22 9.46 12.05
C PRO A 44 -16.34 9.03 10.87
N GLY A 45 -16.87 8.15 10.03
CA GLY A 45 -16.18 7.73 8.82
C GLY A 45 -15.03 6.74 9.01
N HIS A 46 -14.72 6.31 10.24
CA HIS A 46 -13.78 5.22 10.48
C HIS A 46 -14.31 3.90 9.89
N GLN A 47 -13.46 3.18 9.16
CA GLN A 47 -13.80 1.95 8.44
C GLN A 47 -13.04 0.72 8.97
N GLY A 48 -12.29 0.88 10.06
CA GLY A 48 -11.51 -0.19 10.68
C GLY A 48 -10.06 0.17 10.96
N THR A 49 -9.48 -0.55 11.92
CA THR A 49 -8.06 -0.48 12.28
C THR A 49 -7.47 -1.89 12.23
N ASN A 50 -6.39 -2.08 11.47
CA ASN A 50 -5.65 -3.34 11.43
C ASN A 50 -4.25 -3.15 12.01
N ILE A 51 -3.83 -4.02 12.92
CA ILE A 51 -2.49 -4.02 13.52
C ILE A 51 -1.77 -5.26 13.02
N ILE A 52 -0.64 -5.05 12.35
CA ILE A 52 0.16 -6.09 11.71
C ILE A 52 1.54 -6.10 12.36
N PRO A 53 1.94 -7.17 13.06
CA PRO A 53 3.31 -7.33 13.51
C PRO A 53 4.24 -7.59 12.32
N SER A 54 5.48 -7.09 12.37
CA SER A 54 6.49 -7.40 11.35
C SER A 54 6.70 -8.91 11.22
N GLN A 55 6.64 -9.41 9.98
CA GLN A 55 6.92 -10.82 9.66
C GLN A 55 8.42 -11.13 9.52
N ALA A 56 9.29 -10.15 9.80
CA ALA A 56 10.72 -10.36 9.70
C ALA A 56 11.20 -11.47 10.66
N PRO A 57 12.14 -12.34 10.25
CA PRO A 57 12.67 -13.38 11.10
C PRO A 57 13.18 -12.81 12.44
N VAL A 58 12.80 -13.48 13.53
CA VAL A 58 13.05 -13.08 14.94
C VAL A 58 14.54 -12.81 15.25
N SER A 59 15.46 -13.24 14.38
CA SER A 59 16.91 -13.06 14.51
C SER A 59 17.45 -11.67 14.14
N LYS A 60 16.63 -10.75 13.60
CA LYS A 60 17.05 -9.37 13.29
C LYS A 60 16.22 -8.34 14.05
N LYS A 61 16.83 -7.16 14.27
CA LYS A 61 16.29 -5.93 14.89
C LYS A 61 14.86 -5.50 14.45
N SER A 62 14.28 -6.13 13.42
CA SER A 62 12.95 -5.86 12.85
C SER A 62 11.79 -6.58 13.57
N SER A 63 12.05 -7.52 14.48
CA SER A 63 10.98 -8.18 15.29
C SER A 63 10.20 -7.23 16.20
N ARG A 64 10.59 -5.94 16.27
CA ARG A 64 9.98 -4.90 17.10
C ARG A 64 9.27 -3.82 16.27
N GLU A 65 9.15 -4.04 14.96
CA GLU A 65 8.38 -3.17 14.07
C GLU A 65 6.92 -3.65 14.05
N ILE A 66 6.00 -2.73 14.32
CA ILE A 66 4.57 -2.99 14.26
C ILE A 66 3.93 -1.92 13.39
N THR A 67 3.09 -2.34 12.46
CA THR A 67 2.38 -1.46 11.55
C THR A 67 0.91 -1.40 11.91
N THR A 68 0.35 -0.21 12.12
CA THR A 68 -1.09 -0.01 12.32
C THR A 68 -1.68 0.75 11.13
N ILE A 69 -2.78 0.22 10.62
CA ILE A 69 -3.50 0.74 9.45
C ILE A 69 -4.84 1.27 9.92
N PHE A 70 -5.09 2.56 9.77
CA PHE A 70 -6.39 3.20 10.00
C PHE A 70 -7.05 3.50 8.66
N ARG A 71 -8.33 3.18 8.51
CA ARG A 71 -9.09 3.46 7.28
C ARG A 71 -10.22 4.43 7.56
N PHE A 72 -10.37 5.43 6.70
CA PHE A 72 -11.47 6.39 6.75
C PHE A 72 -12.14 6.48 5.38
N ASN A 73 -13.44 6.75 5.40
CA ASN A 73 -14.24 6.87 4.18
C ASN A 73 -13.91 8.13 3.37
N ASN A 74 -13.31 9.16 3.97
CA ASN A 74 -12.94 10.41 3.32
C ASN A 74 -11.88 11.21 4.10
N HIS A 75 -11.27 12.21 3.45
CA HIS A 75 -10.21 13.03 4.04
C HIS A 75 -10.69 13.97 5.15
N LEU A 76 -11.93 14.46 5.09
CA LEU A 76 -12.50 15.36 6.10
C LEU A 76 -12.61 14.65 7.46
N ASN A 77 -13.13 13.42 7.46
CA ASN A 77 -13.26 12.60 8.64
C ASN A 77 -11.89 12.19 9.20
N LEU A 78 -10.90 11.94 8.32
CA LEU A 78 -9.53 11.74 8.76
C LEU A 78 -8.96 12.99 9.45
N ALA A 79 -9.17 14.19 8.90
CA ALA A 79 -8.69 15.44 9.50
C ALA A 79 -9.29 15.66 10.89
N VAL A 80 -10.60 15.42 11.05
CA VAL A 80 -11.28 15.48 12.36
C VAL A 80 -10.63 14.53 13.38
N TRP A 81 -10.26 13.31 12.95
CA TRP A 81 -9.52 12.39 13.82
C TRP A 81 -8.10 12.90 14.13
N GLU A 82 -7.37 13.40 13.14
CA GLU A 82 -5.99 13.85 13.28
C GLU A 82 -5.84 15.04 14.23
N GLU A 83 -6.79 15.96 14.19
CA GLU A 83 -6.87 17.18 15.00
C GLU A 83 -7.53 16.97 16.37
N SER A 84 -8.00 15.75 16.65
CA SER A 84 -8.72 15.46 17.90
C SER A 84 -7.81 15.46 19.12
N LEU A 85 -8.34 15.99 20.24
CA LEU A 85 -7.67 15.93 21.55
C LEU A 85 -7.43 14.49 21.99
N GLN A 86 -8.38 13.59 21.71
CA GLN A 86 -8.26 12.18 22.03
C GLN A 86 -7.04 11.55 21.35
N ARG A 87 -6.78 11.87 20.08
CA ARG A 87 -5.58 11.40 19.39
C ARG A 87 -4.32 12.02 19.97
N ALA A 88 -4.33 13.32 20.29
CA ALA A 88 -3.19 14.00 20.89
C ALA A 88 -2.77 13.34 22.23
N GLU A 89 -3.72 13.09 23.13
CA GLU A 89 -3.48 12.40 24.40
C GLU A 89 -2.93 10.97 24.20
N MET A 90 -3.43 10.26 23.18
CA MET A 90 -2.93 8.92 22.86
C MET A 90 -1.50 8.98 22.29
N LEU A 91 -1.14 10.00 21.52
CA LEU A 91 0.22 10.18 21.01
C LEU A 91 1.22 10.54 22.13
N GLU A 92 0.79 11.28 23.16
CA GLU A 92 1.61 11.52 24.34
C GLU A 92 1.91 10.22 25.10
N GLN A 93 0.89 9.37 25.30
CA GLN A 93 1.04 8.04 25.90
C GLN A 93 1.95 7.10 25.08
N LEU A 94 2.05 7.33 23.76
CA LEU A 94 2.88 6.52 22.86
C LEU A 94 4.38 6.85 22.99
N GLN A 95 4.75 8.11 23.21
CA GLN A 95 6.16 8.55 23.24
C GLN A 95 7.07 7.71 24.15
N PRO A 96 6.69 7.34 25.40
CA PRO A 96 7.56 6.52 26.23
C PRO A 96 7.71 5.08 25.73
N LEU A 97 6.84 4.58 24.84
CA LEU A 97 6.79 3.18 24.39
C LEU A 97 7.67 2.89 23.16
N ILE A 98 8.01 3.92 22.38
CA ILE A 98 8.69 3.79 21.09
C ILE A 98 10.17 4.19 21.17
N ASP A 99 11.00 3.55 20.35
CA ASP A 99 12.45 3.85 20.21
C ASP A 99 12.72 5.00 19.23
N GLN A 100 11.82 5.20 18.27
CA GLN A 100 12.00 6.10 17.14
C GLN A 100 10.67 6.78 16.81
N VAL A 101 10.75 7.94 16.15
CA VAL A 101 9.56 8.65 15.64
C VAL A 101 8.79 7.73 14.69
N PRO A 102 7.45 7.58 14.85
CA PRO A 102 6.67 6.72 13.97
C PRO A 102 6.68 7.25 12.53
N VAL A 103 6.70 6.34 11.57
CA VAL A 103 6.63 6.68 10.14
C VAL A 103 5.16 6.68 9.73
N TYR A 104 4.67 7.81 9.23
CA TYR A 104 3.29 7.98 8.78
C TYR A 104 3.20 7.98 7.25
N GLN A 105 2.28 7.21 6.71
CA GLN A 105 2.05 7.07 5.28
C GLN A 105 0.55 7.13 5.00
N LYS A 106 0.13 8.08 4.16
CA LYS A 106 -1.26 8.18 3.68
C LYS A 106 -1.39 7.56 2.29
N TYR A 107 -2.53 6.94 2.04
CA TYR A 107 -2.88 6.24 0.81
C TYR A 107 -4.29 6.63 0.42
N ASP A 108 -4.45 7.05 -0.83
CA ASP A 108 -5.78 7.33 -1.39
C ASP A 108 -6.29 6.04 -2.07
N GLY A 109 -7.60 5.85 -2.17
CA GLY A 109 -8.25 4.56 -2.49
C GLY A 109 -7.79 3.80 -3.76
N VAL A 110 -7.01 4.42 -4.64
CA VAL A 110 -6.46 3.80 -5.87
C VAL A 110 -5.00 3.32 -5.71
N ASP A 111 -4.29 3.73 -4.65
CA ASP A 111 -2.85 3.50 -4.50
C ASP A 111 -2.50 2.05 -4.06
N PHE A 112 -3.48 1.23 -3.65
CA PHE A 112 -3.25 -0.15 -3.18
C PHE A 112 -2.65 -1.10 -4.24
N TRP A 113 -2.89 -0.83 -5.53
CA TRP A 113 -2.41 -1.70 -6.62
C TRP A 113 -0.90 -1.59 -6.90
N PHE A 114 -0.20 -0.67 -6.23
CA PHE A 114 1.18 -0.30 -6.57
C PHE A 114 2.17 -0.44 -5.40
N ASP A 115 1.77 -1.06 -4.28
CA ASP A 115 2.67 -1.22 -3.12
C ASP A 115 3.78 -2.24 -3.39
N LEU A 116 5.02 -1.78 -3.31
CA LEU A 116 6.22 -2.60 -3.19
C LEU A 116 6.30 -3.15 -1.76
N PRO A 117 6.75 -4.41 -1.55
CA PRO A 117 6.78 -5.05 -0.24
C PRO A 117 7.81 -4.47 0.76
N ASP A 118 8.52 -3.39 0.39
CA ASP A 118 9.52 -2.77 1.25
C ASP A 118 9.09 -1.36 1.69
N HIS A 119 8.66 -1.26 2.95
CA HIS A 119 8.09 -0.08 3.60
C HIS A 119 9.09 1.08 3.82
N SER A 120 10.32 0.98 3.30
CA SER A 120 11.42 1.90 3.60
C SER A 120 11.79 2.88 2.49
N VAL A 121 11.23 2.75 1.27
CA VAL A 121 11.76 3.48 0.11
C VAL A 121 10.81 4.58 -0.39
N LYS A 122 11.39 5.75 -0.71
CA LYS A 122 10.68 6.92 -1.26
C LYS A 122 9.85 6.51 -2.48
N ARG A 123 8.54 6.75 -2.42
CA ARG A 123 7.61 6.38 -3.48
C ARG A 123 7.96 7.07 -4.81
N PRO A 124 7.96 6.35 -5.94
CA PRO A 124 8.12 6.96 -7.24
C PRO A 124 6.87 7.75 -7.65
N ALA A 125 7.05 8.78 -8.47
CA ALA A 125 5.95 9.64 -8.93
C ALA A 125 4.92 8.85 -9.77
N LYS A 126 3.62 9.18 -9.63
CA LYS A 126 2.50 8.45 -10.27
C LYS A 126 2.64 8.28 -11.80
N TYR A 127 3.20 9.27 -12.50
CA TYR A 127 3.43 9.19 -13.95
C TYR A 127 4.48 8.13 -14.34
N LYS A 128 5.48 7.90 -13.47
CA LYS A 128 6.51 6.87 -13.70
C LYS A 128 5.88 5.48 -13.68
N MET A 129 4.94 5.26 -12.75
CA MET A 129 4.20 4.00 -12.62
C MET A 129 3.22 3.78 -13.80
N ALA A 130 2.62 4.84 -14.34
CA ALA A 130 1.74 4.75 -15.51
C ALA A 130 2.53 4.38 -16.79
N ILE A 131 3.72 4.96 -16.98
CA ILE A 131 4.61 4.60 -18.09
C ILE A 131 5.06 3.14 -17.95
N LEU A 132 5.38 2.74 -16.73
CA LEU A 132 5.79 1.39 -16.39
C LEU A 132 4.70 0.35 -16.75
N SER A 133 3.46 0.59 -16.33
CA SER A 133 2.33 -0.31 -16.65
C SER A 133 2.04 -0.36 -18.15
N LEU A 134 2.18 0.77 -18.85
CA LEU A 134 2.05 0.83 -20.30
C LEU A 134 3.10 -0.07 -20.98
N PHE A 135 4.37 0.05 -20.60
CA PHE A 135 5.44 -0.78 -21.16
C PHE A 135 5.35 -2.26 -20.78
N ALA A 136 4.71 -2.61 -19.67
CA ALA A 136 4.48 -4.01 -19.32
C ALA A 136 3.36 -4.62 -20.17
N ILE A 137 2.22 -3.93 -20.27
CA ILE A 137 1.00 -4.48 -20.89
C ILE A 137 1.06 -4.40 -22.41
N TYR A 138 1.51 -3.28 -22.97
CA TYR A 138 1.51 -3.02 -24.41
C TYR A 138 2.25 -4.07 -25.27
N PRO A 139 3.52 -4.43 -24.99
CA PRO A 139 4.22 -5.43 -25.80
C PRO A 139 3.55 -6.79 -25.70
N GLN A 140 2.96 -7.11 -24.54
CA GLN A 140 2.33 -8.40 -24.33
C GLN A 140 1.05 -8.57 -25.16
N ILE A 141 0.23 -7.52 -25.25
CA ILE A 141 -0.96 -7.48 -26.11
C ILE A 141 -0.57 -7.61 -27.59
N LEU A 142 0.58 -7.06 -27.98
CA LEU A 142 1.04 -7.13 -29.37
C LEU A 142 1.70 -8.47 -29.73
N PHE A 143 2.46 -9.09 -28.82
CA PHE A 143 3.24 -10.29 -29.13
C PHE A 143 2.51 -11.60 -28.87
N ILE A 144 1.70 -11.70 -27.80
CA ILE A 144 1.10 -12.99 -27.39
C ILE A 144 0.06 -13.50 -28.40
N PRO A 145 -0.93 -12.70 -28.83
CA PRO A 145 -1.95 -13.18 -29.77
C PRO A 145 -1.39 -13.71 -31.11
N PRO A 146 -0.50 -13.00 -31.83
CA PRO A 146 0.04 -13.52 -33.09
C PRO A 146 0.98 -14.70 -32.90
N LEU A 147 1.71 -14.77 -31.77
CA LEU A 147 2.54 -15.92 -31.45
C LEU A 147 1.67 -17.16 -31.22
N LEU A 148 0.60 -17.06 -30.43
CA LEU A 148 -0.32 -18.16 -30.20
C LEU A 148 -1.09 -18.54 -31.47
N ASP A 149 -1.48 -17.56 -32.28
CA ASP A 149 -2.13 -17.81 -33.59
C ASP A 149 -1.22 -18.63 -34.51
N HIS A 150 0.09 -18.38 -34.48
CA HIS A 150 1.07 -19.18 -35.22
C HIS A 150 1.17 -20.64 -34.73
N TRP A 151 1.02 -20.91 -33.43
CA TRP A 151 1.12 -22.26 -32.85
C TRP A 151 -0.21 -23.02 -32.81
N LEU A 152 -1.35 -22.33 -32.76
CA LEU A 152 -2.71 -22.87 -32.66
C LEU A 152 -3.49 -22.78 -33.98
N GLN A 153 -2.79 -22.77 -35.11
CA GLN A 153 -3.40 -22.72 -36.44
C GLN A 153 -4.42 -23.86 -36.61
N GLY A 154 -5.69 -23.52 -36.81
CA GLY A 154 -6.79 -24.47 -37.03
C GLY A 154 -7.86 -24.54 -35.92
N TYR A 155 -7.66 -23.85 -34.80
CA TYR A 155 -8.68 -23.71 -33.74
C TYR A 155 -9.55 -22.46 -33.94
N ASP A 156 -10.75 -22.46 -33.35
CA ASP A 156 -11.65 -21.31 -33.39
C ASP A 156 -10.99 -20.07 -32.76
N ARG A 157 -11.19 -18.90 -33.38
CA ARG A 157 -10.60 -17.62 -32.98
C ARG A 157 -10.91 -17.28 -31.53
N TYR A 158 -12.11 -17.61 -31.05
CA TYR A 158 -12.50 -17.38 -29.66
C TYR A 158 -11.67 -18.21 -28.68
N PHE A 159 -11.30 -19.44 -29.06
CA PHE A 159 -10.46 -20.32 -28.25
C PHE A 159 -9.02 -19.80 -28.17
N VAL A 160 -8.45 -19.35 -29.30
CA VAL A 160 -7.09 -18.77 -29.34
C VAL A 160 -7.02 -17.50 -28.48
N VAL A 161 -8.03 -16.63 -28.53
CA VAL A 161 -8.11 -15.43 -27.69
C VAL A 161 -8.23 -15.79 -26.20
N PHE A 162 -9.03 -16.81 -25.86
CA PHE A 162 -9.17 -17.27 -24.47
C PHE A 162 -7.83 -17.75 -23.89
N ILE A 163 -7.10 -18.59 -24.64
CA ILE A 163 -5.76 -19.05 -24.24
C ILE A 163 -4.77 -17.88 -24.16
N SER A 164 -4.85 -16.92 -25.10
CA SER A 164 -4.02 -15.71 -25.08
C SER A 164 -4.23 -14.87 -23.82
N CYS A 165 -5.48 -14.72 -23.36
CA CYS A 165 -5.80 -14.03 -22.10
C CYS A 165 -5.20 -14.75 -20.89
N ILE A 166 -5.28 -16.08 -20.83
CA ILE A 166 -4.71 -16.87 -19.73
C ILE A 166 -3.18 -16.74 -19.72
N CYS A 167 -2.52 -16.92 -20.86
CA CYS A 167 -1.08 -16.76 -20.97
C CYS A 167 -0.64 -15.33 -20.61
N THR A 168 -1.39 -14.33 -21.05
CA THR A 168 -1.17 -12.91 -20.73
C THR A 168 -1.27 -12.66 -19.23
N ALA A 169 -2.30 -13.17 -18.56
CA ALA A 169 -2.46 -13.02 -17.12
C ALA A 169 -1.32 -13.71 -16.35
N LEU A 170 -0.96 -14.94 -16.71
CA LEU A 170 0.13 -15.68 -16.05
C LEU A 170 1.50 -15.03 -16.28
N LEU A 171 1.82 -14.60 -17.50
CA LEU A 171 3.07 -13.88 -17.79
C LEU A 171 3.13 -12.53 -17.07
N MET A 172 2.02 -11.80 -16.99
CA MET A 172 1.95 -10.57 -16.18
C MET A 172 2.24 -10.86 -14.71
N THR A 173 1.59 -11.86 -14.12
CA THR A 173 1.78 -12.17 -12.69
C THR A 173 3.20 -12.66 -12.39
N TRP A 174 3.76 -13.52 -13.24
CA TRP A 174 5.02 -14.22 -12.95
C TRP A 174 6.27 -13.58 -13.54
N VAL A 175 6.17 -12.87 -14.67
CA VAL A 175 7.31 -12.23 -15.33
C VAL A 175 7.30 -10.73 -15.14
N ALA A 176 6.14 -10.05 -15.24
CA ALA A 176 6.11 -8.61 -15.08
C ALA A 176 6.48 -8.20 -13.64
N MET A 177 5.92 -8.86 -12.61
CA MET A 177 6.24 -8.53 -11.22
C MET A 177 7.76 -8.54 -10.90
N PRO A 178 8.54 -9.61 -11.22
CA PRO A 178 9.98 -9.60 -10.96
C PRO A 178 10.80 -8.76 -11.96
N LEU A 179 10.37 -8.63 -13.22
CA LEU A 179 11.08 -7.85 -14.23
C LEU A 179 10.96 -6.35 -13.96
N MET A 180 9.78 -5.88 -13.55
CA MET A 180 9.52 -4.48 -13.19
C MET A 180 10.35 -4.07 -11.98
N ALA A 181 10.41 -4.92 -10.95
CA ALA A 181 11.21 -4.69 -9.77
C ALA A 181 12.72 -4.61 -10.09
N ARG A 182 13.23 -5.43 -11.03
CA ARG A 182 14.66 -5.43 -11.40
C ARG A 182 15.06 -4.33 -12.38
N VAL A 183 14.25 -4.08 -13.41
CA VAL A 183 14.61 -3.14 -14.50
C VAL A 183 14.51 -1.69 -14.04
N PHE A 184 13.61 -1.41 -13.09
CA PHE A 184 13.34 -0.05 -12.67
C PHE A 184 13.88 0.31 -11.28
N ASP A 185 14.56 -0.61 -10.59
CA ASP A 185 15.23 -0.32 -9.31
C ASP A 185 16.17 0.90 -9.44
N PHE A 186 16.98 0.91 -10.52
CA PHE A 186 17.92 1.98 -10.85
C PHE A 186 17.27 3.33 -11.17
N TRP A 187 16.00 3.36 -11.58
CA TRP A 187 15.28 4.58 -12.00
C TRP A 187 14.22 5.06 -10.99
N LEU A 188 13.71 4.14 -10.17
CA LEU A 188 12.87 4.43 -9.00
C LEU A 188 13.70 4.99 -7.85
N TYR A 189 14.91 4.45 -7.63
CA TYR A 189 15.78 4.81 -6.52
C TYR A 189 17.13 5.31 -7.03
N PRO A 190 17.21 6.57 -7.51
CA PRO A 190 18.50 7.19 -7.72
C PRO A 190 19.18 7.34 -6.35
N GLU A 191 20.17 6.48 -6.07
CA GLU A 191 21.11 6.68 -4.97
C GLU A 191 21.73 8.07 -5.14
N LYS A 192 21.58 8.91 -4.11
CA LYS A 192 22.34 10.14 -3.96
C LYS A 192 23.46 9.88 -2.98
#